data_AF-A0A6A4P8F9-F1
#
_entry.id   AF-A0A6A4P8F9-F1
#
_cell.length_a   1.000
_cell.length_b   1.000
_cell.length_c   1.000
_cell.angle_alpha   90.00
_cell.angle_beta   90.00
_cell.angle_gamma   90.00
#
_symmetry.space_group_name_H-M   'P 1'
#
loop_
_entity.id
_entity.type
_entity.pdbx_description
1 polymer ?
#
loop_
_entity_poly.entity_id
_entity_poly.type
_entity_poly.pdbx_seq_one_letter_code
_entity_poly.pdbx_strand_id
1 'polypeptide(L)'
;MFNVGSVTNFKKLVYIPPRNGPTLWEIGIPDRSAAEFYVPDPYNNLLNKLYQEQPKEKFRQYGLWSRYTDLYPKHDLVYTVGVSNFTKDWFYAQVTRDTGKNTYLPTTWEIVFEHQHDVIGGNYMLQLALACAAEAKLEVRVNNPNVNRPHFSTGLILGDNAIVRHGIHGLHRLFNIVVPSGHFVKGNNTIYLKQIENKEPWQGVMYDYIRLETPPTL
;
A
#
# COMPACT_ATOMS: atom_id res chain seq x y z
N MET A 1 -28.50 15.24 -18.24
CA MET A 1 -28.03 16.35 -19.11
C MET A 1 -27.80 17.54 -18.20
N PHE A 2 -26.58 18.07 -18.13
CA PHE A 2 -26.30 19.27 -17.34
C PHE A 2 -26.63 20.48 -18.20
N ASN A 3 -27.49 21.38 -17.70
CA ASN A 3 -27.86 22.60 -18.42
C ASN A 3 -27.06 23.79 -17.89
N VAL A 4 -26.51 24.58 -18.81
CA VAL A 4 -25.75 25.80 -18.49
C VAL A 4 -26.62 26.74 -17.67
N GLY A 5 -26.07 27.28 -16.57
CA GLY A 5 -26.74 28.26 -15.72
C GLY A 5 -27.80 27.69 -14.76
N SER A 6 -27.97 26.36 -14.69
CA SER A 6 -28.91 25.72 -13.77
C SER A 6 -28.24 25.13 -12.54
N VAL A 7 -28.89 25.24 -11.38
CA VAL A 7 -28.50 24.50 -10.17
C VAL A 7 -29.16 23.14 -10.21
N THR A 8 -28.36 22.09 -10.42
CA THR A 8 -28.83 20.71 -10.31
C THR A 8 -28.59 20.21 -8.89
N ASN A 9 -29.67 19.99 -8.14
CA ASN A 9 -29.57 19.42 -6.79
C ASN A 9 -29.37 17.90 -6.89
N PHE A 10 -28.12 17.47 -6.78
CA PHE A 10 -27.80 16.07 -6.58
C PHE A 10 -28.19 15.70 -5.14
N LYS A 11 -29.32 14.98 -4.99
CA LYS A 11 -29.68 14.31 -3.74
C LYS A 11 -28.43 13.60 -3.18
N LYS A 12 -28.33 13.50 -1.86
CA LYS A 12 -27.18 12.86 -1.18
C LYS A 12 -26.84 11.51 -1.82
N LEU A 13 -25.70 11.46 -2.51
CA LEU A 13 -25.19 10.24 -3.11
C LEU A 13 -24.40 9.48 -2.02
N VAL A 14 -24.87 8.30 -1.64
CA VAL A 14 -24.17 7.42 -0.71
C VAL A 14 -23.53 6.30 -1.52
N TYR A 15 -22.20 6.27 -1.53
CA TYR A 15 -21.46 5.14 -2.10
C TYR A 15 -21.19 4.11 -1.01
N ILE A 16 -21.68 2.89 -1.20
CA ILE A 16 -21.37 1.75 -0.34
C ILE A 16 -20.38 0.89 -1.11
N PRO A 17 -19.10 0.80 -0.69
CA PRO A 17 -18.13 -0.02 -1.38
C PRO A 17 -18.57 -1.50 -1.36
N PRO A 18 -18.47 -2.22 -2.48
CA PRO A 18 -18.79 -3.64 -2.52
C PRO A 18 -17.93 -4.42 -1.51
N ARG A 19 -18.56 -5.32 -0.76
CA ARG A 19 -17.90 -6.26 0.16
C ARG A 19 -18.26 -7.68 -0.26
N ASN A 20 -17.27 -8.55 -0.35
CA ASN A 20 -17.47 -9.96 -0.69
C ASN A 20 -17.88 -10.77 0.56
N GLY A 21 -17.34 -10.43 1.72
CA GLY A 21 -17.67 -11.04 2.99
C GLY A 21 -17.26 -10.18 4.18
N PRO A 22 -17.41 -10.70 5.42
CA PRO A 22 -16.91 -10.05 6.62
C PRO A 22 -15.44 -9.65 6.51
N THR A 23 -15.10 -8.45 6.98
CA THR A 23 -13.72 -7.96 7.00
C THR A 23 -12.95 -8.61 8.14
N LEU A 24 -11.81 -9.23 7.82
CA LEU A 24 -10.87 -9.72 8.83
C LEU A 24 -10.04 -8.58 9.41
N TRP A 25 -9.47 -7.78 8.51
CA TRP A 25 -8.67 -6.61 8.86
C TRP A 25 -8.55 -5.69 7.66
N GLU A 26 -8.18 -4.44 7.95
CA GLU A 26 -7.95 -3.38 6.97
C GLU A 26 -6.79 -2.48 7.41
N ILE A 27 -6.13 -1.85 6.45
CA ILE A 27 -5.00 -0.94 6.62
C ILE A 27 -5.26 0.29 5.74
N GLY A 28 -5.23 1.48 6.33
CA GLY A 28 -5.48 2.75 5.64
C GLY A 28 -6.94 3.20 5.61
N ILE A 29 -7.22 4.25 4.85
CA ILE A 29 -8.54 4.85 4.65
C ILE A 29 -8.81 4.85 3.13
N PRO A 30 -9.95 4.32 2.65
CA PRO A 30 -10.20 4.22 1.20
C PRO A 30 -10.62 5.57 0.58
N ASP A 31 -9.70 6.54 0.53
CA ASP A 31 -9.91 7.90 0.03
C ASP A 31 -9.05 8.26 -1.19
N ARG A 32 -8.33 7.29 -1.74
CA ARG A 32 -7.41 7.35 -2.89
C ARG A 32 -6.12 8.10 -2.58
N SER A 33 -5.72 8.16 -1.32
CA SER A 33 -4.55 8.88 -0.83
C SER A 33 -3.65 7.99 -0.01
N ALA A 34 -2.38 8.34 0.07
CA ALA A 34 -1.43 7.76 1.01
C ALA A 34 -1.12 8.70 2.19
N ALA A 35 -1.91 9.77 2.36
CA ALA A 35 -1.60 10.89 3.25
C ALA A 35 -1.70 10.54 4.74
N GLU A 36 -2.43 9.50 5.09
CA GLU A 36 -2.59 9.00 6.45
C GLU A 36 -1.43 8.10 6.90
N PHE A 37 -0.63 7.58 5.97
CA PHE A 37 0.50 6.72 6.26
C PHE A 37 1.71 7.50 6.78
N TYR A 38 2.70 6.77 7.30
CA TYR A 38 3.87 7.35 7.93
C TYR A 38 4.78 8.06 6.91
N VAL A 39 4.81 9.39 7.01
CA VAL A 39 5.75 10.26 6.32
C VAL A 39 6.92 10.58 7.26
N PRO A 40 8.16 10.19 6.92
CA PRO A 40 9.33 10.41 7.78
C PRO A 40 9.70 11.90 7.81
N ASP A 41 10.51 12.29 8.80
CA ASP A 41 11.12 13.62 8.79
C ASP A 41 12.06 13.76 7.58
N PRO A 42 12.25 14.97 7.03
CA PRO A 42 13.19 15.19 5.95
C PRO A 42 14.64 15.17 6.43
N TYR A 43 15.60 15.11 5.51
CA TYR A 43 16.99 15.37 5.84
C TYR A 43 17.19 16.85 6.16
N ASN A 44 17.96 17.16 7.22
CA ASN A 44 18.17 18.54 7.67
C ASN A 44 18.72 19.47 6.58
N ASN A 45 19.60 18.96 5.71
CA ASN A 45 20.19 19.71 4.60
C ASN A 45 19.27 19.89 3.39
N LEU A 46 18.14 19.16 3.34
CA LEU A 46 17.15 19.22 2.25
C LEU A 46 15.79 19.76 2.73
N LEU A 47 15.70 20.21 3.99
CA LEU A 47 14.49 20.73 4.60
C LEU A 47 13.98 21.97 3.86
N ASN A 48 12.81 21.85 3.25
CA ASN A 48 12.04 22.98 2.76
C ASN A 48 11.25 23.61 3.91
N LYS A 49 11.67 24.82 4.30
CA LYS A 49 11.07 25.58 5.41
C LYS A 49 9.62 26.00 5.15
N LEU A 50 9.17 26.06 3.89
CA LEU A 50 7.79 26.43 3.54
C LEU A 50 6.76 25.51 4.21
N TYR A 51 7.09 24.22 4.35
CA TYR A 51 6.18 23.19 4.89
C TYR A 51 6.48 22.80 6.33
N GLN A 52 7.44 23.46 6.99
CA GLN A 52 7.87 23.10 8.35
C GLN A 52 6.74 23.24 9.38
N GLU A 53 5.93 24.29 9.25
CA GLU A 53 4.78 24.55 10.14
C GLU A 53 3.47 24.01 9.56
N GLN A 54 3.54 23.14 8.54
CA GLN A 54 2.38 22.54 7.89
C GLN A 54 2.44 21.02 7.97
N PRO A 55 2.09 20.41 9.12
CA PRO A 55 2.18 18.96 9.31
C PRO A 55 1.45 18.14 8.24
N LYS A 56 0.35 18.66 7.70
CA LYS A 56 -0.42 18.02 6.61
C LYS A 56 0.35 17.97 5.29
N GLU A 57 1.30 18.88 5.07
CA GLU A 57 2.12 18.97 3.86
C GLU A 57 3.52 18.39 4.07
N LYS A 58 3.75 17.64 5.16
CA LYS A 58 5.04 17.03 5.48
C LYS A 58 5.60 16.18 4.33
N PHE A 59 4.73 15.59 3.52
CA PHE A 59 5.09 14.79 2.36
C PHE A 59 5.74 15.59 1.22
N ARG A 60 5.66 16.93 1.23
CA ARG A 60 6.23 17.82 0.19
C ARG A 60 7.73 18.12 0.37
N GLN A 61 8.43 17.30 1.13
CA GLN A 61 9.86 17.45 1.34
C GLN A 61 10.65 16.62 0.33
N TYR A 62 11.77 17.16 -0.13
CA TYR A 62 12.59 16.46 -1.12
C TYR A 62 13.28 15.22 -0.54
N GLY A 63 13.30 14.13 -1.31
CA GLY A 63 14.08 12.92 -0.98
C GLY A 63 13.48 12.02 0.11
N LEU A 64 12.22 12.22 0.53
CA LEU A 64 11.61 11.41 1.59
C LEU A 64 11.58 9.91 1.28
N TRP A 65 11.44 9.51 0.01
CA TRP A 65 11.51 8.09 -0.39
C TRP A 65 12.84 7.46 0.01
N SER A 66 13.94 8.22 -0.02
CA SER A 66 15.27 7.72 0.34
C SER A 66 15.40 7.42 1.84
N ARG A 67 14.54 8.02 2.68
CA ARG A 67 14.46 7.71 4.12
C ARG A 67 13.99 6.28 4.39
N TYR A 68 13.41 5.60 3.40
CA TYR A 68 13.08 4.17 3.53
C TYR A 68 14.34 3.37 3.87
N THR A 69 15.44 3.58 3.16
CA THR A 69 16.73 2.90 3.42
C THR A 69 17.27 3.20 4.82
N ASP A 70 17.12 4.43 5.31
CA ASP A 70 17.59 4.80 6.66
C ASP A 70 16.84 4.05 7.77
N LEU A 71 15.53 3.88 7.59
CA LEU A 71 14.65 3.24 8.57
C LEU A 71 14.69 1.71 8.47
N TYR A 72 14.92 1.20 7.26
CA TYR A 72 14.89 -0.22 6.91
C TYR A 72 16.22 -0.67 6.28
N PRO A 73 17.39 -0.49 6.95
CA PRO A 73 18.69 -0.70 6.31
C PRO A 73 19.01 -2.17 6.03
N LYS A 74 18.42 -3.10 6.80
CA LYS A 74 18.72 -4.54 6.74
C LYS A 74 17.53 -5.41 6.36
N HIS A 75 16.35 -5.01 6.79
CA HIS A 75 15.10 -5.73 6.62
C HIS A 75 14.02 -4.74 6.20
N ASP A 76 13.06 -5.22 5.43
CA ASP A 76 11.93 -4.41 4.97
C ASP A 76 10.83 -4.33 6.05
N LEU A 77 9.77 -3.59 5.74
CA LEU A 77 8.68 -3.28 6.66
C LEU A 77 7.88 -4.53 7.03
N VAL A 78 7.65 -4.72 8.33
CA VAL A 78 6.75 -5.75 8.87
C VAL A 78 5.61 -5.07 9.64
N TYR A 79 4.38 -5.27 9.17
CA TYR A 79 3.17 -4.73 9.78
C TYR A 79 2.38 -5.87 10.42
N THR A 80 2.17 -5.80 11.74
CA THR A 80 1.40 -6.80 12.48
C THR A 80 0.00 -6.28 12.78
N VAL A 81 -1.01 -6.90 12.17
CA VAL A 81 -2.42 -6.55 12.36
C VAL A 81 -2.79 -6.63 13.85
N GLY A 82 -3.45 -5.58 14.35
CA GLY A 82 -3.85 -5.46 15.76
C GLY A 82 -2.74 -4.95 16.70
N VAL A 83 -1.50 -4.82 16.22
CA VAL A 83 -0.36 -4.31 16.99
C VAL A 83 0.21 -3.03 16.39
N SER A 84 0.51 -3.06 15.08
CA SER A 84 1.04 -1.91 14.34
C SER A 84 -0.04 -0.86 14.09
N ASN A 85 0.38 0.40 13.95
CA ASN A 85 -0.46 1.55 13.63
C ASN A 85 -0.06 2.09 12.26
N PHE A 86 -0.93 2.01 11.26
CA PHE A 86 -0.61 2.42 9.88
C PHE A 86 -0.20 3.91 9.76
N THR A 87 -0.60 4.78 10.68
CA THR A 87 -0.17 6.19 10.66
C THR A 87 1.30 6.39 11.08
N LYS A 88 1.94 5.35 11.64
CA LYS A 88 3.30 5.39 12.21
C LYS A 88 4.21 4.30 11.67
N ASP A 89 3.67 3.12 11.43
CA ASP A 89 4.42 1.90 11.16
C ASP A 89 4.25 1.43 9.70
N TRP A 90 3.41 2.11 8.91
CA TRP A 90 3.27 1.87 7.48
C TRP A 90 3.89 3.04 6.72
N PHE A 91 5.05 2.84 6.11
CA PHE A 91 5.73 3.90 5.38
C PHE A 91 4.88 4.35 4.18
N TYR A 92 4.89 5.64 3.85
CA TYR A 92 3.96 6.20 2.85
C TYR A 92 4.13 5.64 1.43
N ALA A 93 5.33 5.16 1.07
CA ALA A 93 5.63 4.60 -0.24
C ALA A 93 6.54 3.36 -0.14
N GLN A 94 6.10 2.22 -0.69
CA GLN A 94 6.99 1.07 -0.88
C GLN A 94 7.88 1.33 -2.08
N VAL A 95 9.13 1.68 -1.80
CA VAL A 95 10.16 2.00 -2.79
C VAL A 95 11.31 1.01 -2.71
N THR A 96 12.30 1.16 -3.58
CA THR A 96 13.51 0.35 -3.57
C THR A 96 14.41 0.73 -2.39
N ARG A 97 15.28 -0.20 -1.99
CA ARG A 97 16.28 0.02 -0.93
C ARG A 97 17.66 0.26 -1.54
N ASP A 98 18.26 1.41 -1.24
CA ASP A 98 19.59 1.77 -1.73
C ASP A 98 20.66 0.96 -0.96
N THR A 99 21.60 0.36 -1.69
CA THR A 99 22.74 -0.39 -1.15
C THR A 99 24.08 0.33 -1.37
N GLY A 100 24.02 1.56 -1.87
CA GLY A 100 25.14 2.38 -2.27
C GLY A 100 25.50 2.21 -3.75
N LYS A 101 26.28 3.15 -4.28
CA LYS A 101 26.77 3.15 -5.68
C LYS A 101 25.65 3.02 -6.72
N ASN A 102 24.51 3.69 -6.50
CA ASN A 102 23.33 3.63 -7.36
C ASN A 102 22.81 2.21 -7.61
N THR A 103 22.94 1.33 -6.61
CA THR A 103 22.43 -0.05 -6.68
C THR A 103 21.24 -0.18 -5.75
N TYR A 104 20.09 -0.53 -6.32
CA TYR A 104 18.84 -0.65 -5.57
C TYR A 104 18.37 -2.10 -5.50
N LEU A 105 17.84 -2.48 -4.34
CA LEU A 105 17.20 -3.77 -4.13
C LEU A 105 15.67 -3.64 -4.19
N PRO A 106 14.99 -4.66 -4.74
CA PRO A 106 13.56 -4.89 -4.51
C PRO A 106 13.24 -4.92 -3.02
N THR A 107 12.02 -4.51 -2.64
CA THR A 107 11.56 -4.56 -1.25
C THR A 107 10.35 -5.47 -1.11
N THR A 108 10.28 -6.18 0.01
CA THR A 108 9.18 -7.10 0.36
C THR A 108 8.60 -6.70 1.70
N TRP A 109 7.40 -6.12 1.69
CA TRP A 109 6.69 -5.80 2.93
C TRP A 109 5.88 -6.99 3.40
N GLU A 110 5.77 -7.16 4.71
CA GLU A 110 5.04 -8.26 5.33
C GLU A 110 3.83 -7.73 6.09
N ILE A 111 2.66 -8.32 5.84
CA ILE A 111 1.46 -8.13 6.67
C ILE A 111 1.24 -9.42 7.44
N VAL A 112 1.50 -9.38 8.74
CA VAL A 112 1.33 -10.50 9.67
C VAL A 112 -0.03 -10.37 10.34
N PHE A 113 -0.81 -11.44 10.35
CA PHE A 113 -2.12 -11.47 11.01
C PHE A 113 -2.46 -12.88 11.50
N GLU A 114 -3.41 -12.98 12.42
CA GLU A 114 -3.80 -14.26 13.02
C GLU A 114 -5.22 -14.68 12.61
N HIS A 115 -5.36 -15.94 12.23
CA HIS A 115 -6.64 -16.64 12.23
C HIS A 115 -6.88 -17.26 13.60
N GLN A 116 -7.65 -16.58 14.46
CA GLN A 116 -7.96 -17.03 15.83
C GLN A 116 -8.77 -18.35 15.87
N HIS A 117 -9.53 -18.61 14.81
CA HIS A 117 -10.33 -19.82 14.63
C HIS A 117 -9.86 -20.58 13.39
N ASP A 118 -10.46 -21.75 13.16
CA ASP A 118 -10.19 -22.53 11.96
C ASP A 118 -10.50 -21.69 10.70
N VAL A 119 -9.70 -21.88 9.65
CA VAL A 119 -9.84 -21.15 8.39
C VAL A 119 -11.20 -21.49 7.77
N ILE A 120 -11.96 -20.47 7.39
CA ILE A 120 -13.26 -20.63 6.76
C ILE A 120 -13.05 -21.11 5.33
N GLY A 121 -13.65 -22.25 4.97
CA GLY A 121 -13.58 -22.78 3.62
C GLY A 121 -14.17 -21.81 2.59
N GLY A 122 -13.47 -21.63 1.47
CA GLY A 122 -13.90 -20.78 0.37
C GLY A 122 -12.82 -19.83 -0.15
N ASN A 123 -13.27 -18.76 -0.79
CA ASN A 123 -12.42 -17.75 -1.40
C ASN A 123 -12.41 -16.47 -0.56
N TYR A 124 -11.25 -16.14 -0.01
CA TYR A 124 -11.00 -14.85 0.62
C TYR A 124 -10.79 -13.79 -0.46
N MET A 125 -11.10 -12.54 -0.13
CA MET A 125 -10.88 -11.40 -1.02
C MET A 125 -9.86 -10.45 -0.40
N LEU A 126 -8.69 -10.33 -1.02
CA LEU A 126 -7.73 -9.27 -0.72
C LEU A 126 -7.98 -8.10 -1.68
N GLN A 127 -8.56 -7.03 -1.16
CA GLN A 127 -8.64 -5.75 -1.86
C GLN A 127 -7.34 -4.99 -1.64
N LEU A 128 -6.67 -4.62 -2.73
CA LEU A 128 -5.42 -3.87 -2.72
C LEU A 128 -5.59 -2.64 -3.60
N ALA A 129 -5.71 -1.47 -2.95
CA ALA A 129 -5.82 -0.18 -3.60
C ALA A 129 -4.47 0.54 -3.53
N LEU A 130 -4.01 1.02 -4.69
CA LEU A 130 -2.84 1.85 -4.83
C LEU A 130 -3.29 3.29 -5.08
N ALA A 131 -2.78 4.22 -4.28
CA ALA A 131 -2.89 5.66 -4.53
C ALA A 131 -2.01 6.07 -5.71
N CYS A 132 -0.87 5.39 -5.94
CA CYS A 132 -0.05 5.53 -7.15
C CYS A 132 0.86 4.31 -7.39
N ALA A 133 1.44 4.21 -8.58
CA ALA A 133 2.51 3.26 -8.89
C ALA A 133 3.49 3.86 -9.92
N ALA A 134 4.73 4.12 -9.50
CA ALA A 134 5.78 4.70 -10.33
C ALA A 134 6.74 3.59 -10.78
N GLU A 135 6.65 3.19 -12.06
CA GLU A 135 7.48 2.14 -12.66
C GLU A 135 7.66 0.91 -11.75
N ALA A 136 6.54 0.33 -11.35
CA ALA A 136 6.51 -0.73 -10.35
C ALA A 136 5.77 -1.97 -10.84
N LYS A 137 6.24 -3.13 -10.38
CA LYS A 137 5.52 -4.39 -10.46
C LYS A 137 5.42 -4.96 -9.05
N LEU A 138 4.19 -5.08 -8.55
CA LEU A 138 3.89 -5.60 -7.23
C LEU A 138 3.39 -7.03 -7.34
N GLU A 139 3.99 -7.92 -6.57
CA GLU A 139 3.63 -9.33 -6.47
C GLU A 139 3.15 -9.64 -5.05
N VAL A 140 2.06 -10.40 -4.96
CA VAL A 140 1.49 -10.84 -3.68
C VAL A 140 1.72 -12.33 -3.50
N ARG A 141 2.24 -12.72 -2.33
CA ARG A 141 2.38 -14.11 -1.90
C ARG A 141 1.79 -14.31 -0.51
N VAL A 142 1.33 -15.52 -0.22
CA VAL A 142 0.72 -15.88 1.07
C VAL A 142 1.50 -17.03 1.70
N ASN A 143 1.91 -16.86 2.95
CA ASN A 143 2.62 -17.80 3.84
C ASN A 143 3.96 -18.36 3.37
N ASN A 144 4.26 -18.33 2.07
CA ASN A 144 5.54 -18.73 1.53
C ASN A 144 6.03 -17.66 0.51
N PRO A 145 7.04 -16.86 0.86
CA PRO A 145 7.55 -15.80 -0.02
C PRO A 145 8.34 -16.33 -1.22
N ASN A 146 8.70 -17.61 -1.22
CA ASN A 146 9.58 -18.24 -2.20
C ASN A 146 8.83 -19.10 -3.21
N VAL A 147 7.49 -19.08 -3.24
CA VAL A 147 6.75 -19.76 -4.31
C VAL A 147 7.10 -19.14 -5.66
N ASN A 148 7.45 -20.01 -6.62
CA ASN A 148 7.91 -19.61 -7.95
C ASN A 148 6.91 -18.70 -8.66
N ARG A 149 5.62 -19.05 -8.59
CA ARG A 149 4.53 -18.23 -9.13
C ARG A 149 3.89 -17.46 -7.99
N PRO A 150 3.86 -16.11 -8.03
CA PRO A 150 3.12 -15.35 -7.04
C PRO A 150 1.63 -15.65 -7.16
N HIS A 151 0.91 -15.54 -6.04
CA HIS A 151 -0.55 -15.68 -6.02
C HIS A 151 -1.22 -14.58 -6.83
N PHE A 152 -0.60 -13.41 -6.90
CA PHE A 152 -1.03 -12.31 -7.76
C PHE A 152 0.15 -11.44 -8.22
N SER A 153 0.01 -10.80 -9.37
CA SER A 153 0.97 -9.81 -9.90
C SER A 153 0.19 -8.70 -10.61
N THR A 154 0.54 -7.45 -10.33
CA THR A 154 -0.03 -6.29 -11.05
C THR A 154 0.39 -6.24 -12.52
N GLY A 155 1.48 -6.95 -12.87
CA GLY A 155 2.25 -6.65 -14.08
C GLY A 155 3.04 -5.35 -13.90
N LEU A 156 3.82 -4.98 -14.91
CA LEU A 156 4.57 -3.73 -14.89
C LEU A 156 3.61 -2.54 -15.09
N ILE A 157 3.61 -1.62 -14.13
CA ILE A 157 2.91 -0.33 -14.20
C ILE A 157 3.95 0.75 -14.46
N LEU A 158 3.96 1.32 -15.66
CA LEU A 158 4.98 2.30 -16.07
C LEU A 158 4.70 3.73 -15.59
N GLY A 159 3.43 4.15 -15.54
CA GLY A 159 3.06 5.56 -15.45
C GLY A 159 2.61 6.01 -14.08
N ASP A 160 3.48 6.74 -13.36
CA ASP A 160 3.17 7.74 -12.33
C ASP A 160 4.48 8.43 -11.89
N ASN A 161 4.42 9.69 -11.45
CA ASN A 161 5.57 10.42 -10.90
C ASN A 161 5.28 11.03 -9.51
N ALA A 162 4.16 10.66 -8.88
CA ALA A 162 3.76 11.22 -7.59
C ALA A 162 4.84 11.02 -6.51
N ILE A 163 5.48 9.84 -6.45
CA ILE A 163 6.55 9.57 -5.47
C ILE A 163 7.71 10.55 -5.63
N VAL A 164 8.28 10.66 -6.85
CA VAL A 164 9.44 11.54 -7.11
C VAL A 164 9.09 13.03 -7.05
N ARG A 165 7.80 13.38 -7.21
CA ARG A 165 7.29 14.76 -7.15
C ARG A 165 6.67 15.13 -5.80
N HIS A 166 6.92 14.35 -4.75
CA HIS A 166 6.47 14.65 -3.39
C HIS A 166 4.94 14.80 -3.32
N GLY A 167 4.23 13.90 -3.98
CA GLY A 167 2.79 13.74 -3.88
C GLY A 167 2.42 12.57 -2.95
N ILE A 168 1.14 12.49 -2.60
CA ILE A 168 0.56 11.40 -1.81
C ILE A 168 -0.49 10.60 -2.59
N HIS A 169 -0.76 10.97 -3.83
CA HIS A 169 -1.61 10.21 -4.74
C HIS A 169 -1.24 10.53 -6.20
N GLY A 170 -1.64 9.64 -7.09
CA GLY A 170 -1.53 9.78 -8.53
C GLY A 170 -2.67 9.01 -9.21
N LEU A 171 -2.35 8.13 -10.15
CA LEU A 171 -3.35 7.29 -10.79
C LEU A 171 -3.74 6.12 -9.87
N HIS A 172 -4.92 6.23 -9.29
CA HIS A 172 -5.48 5.19 -8.42
C HIS A 172 -5.77 3.88 -9.18
N ARG A 173 -5.46 2.73 -8.55
CA ARG A 173 -5.74 1.39 -9.08
C ARG A 173 -6.24 0.48 -7.96
N LEU A 174 -7.36 -0.19 -8.19
CA LEU A 174 -7.91 -1.20 -7.27
C LEU A 174 -7.77 -2.60 -7.86
N PHE A 175 -7.24 -3.52 -7.07
CA PHE A 175 -7.15 -4.94 -7.40
C PHE A 175 -7.99 -5.76 -6.42
N ASN A 176 -8.83 -6.64 -6.96
CA ASN A 176 -9.62 -7.61 -6.20
C ASN A 176 -8.99 -8.99 -6.37
N ILE A 177 -8.22 -9.42 -5.37
CA ILE A 177 -7.40 -10.63 -5.45
C ILE A 177 -8.10 -11.75 -4.70
N VAL A 178 -8.52 -12.77 -5.44
CA VAL A 178 -9.10 -13.98 -4.85
C VAL A 178 -7.98 -14.85 -4.28
N VAL A 179 -8.05 -15.16 -2.98
CA VAL A 179 -7.11 -16.05 -2.30
C VAL A 179 -7.86 -17.27 -1.76
N PRO A 180 -7.66 -18.47 -2.32
CA PRO A 180 -8.23 -19.69 -1.78
C PRO A 180 -7.83 -19.93 -0.31
N SER A 181 -8.80 -20.33 0.51
CA SER A 181 -8.64 -20.71 1.92
C SER A 181 -7.47 -21.65 2.19
N GLY A 182 -7.16 -22.57 1.25
CA GLY A 182 -6.03 -23.51 1.37
C GLY A 182 -4.64 -22.87 1.41
N HIS A 183 -4.52 -21.55 1.17
CA HIS A 183 -3.26 -20.82 1.39
C HIS A 183 -3.10 -20.29 2.81
N PHE A 184 -4.17 -20.27 3.60
CA PHE A 184 -4.15 -19.83 4.99
C PHE A 184 -4.12 -21.03 5.94
N VAL A 185 -3.64 -20.78 7.15
CA VAL A 185 -3.61 -21.75 8.25
C VAL A 185 -4.26 -21.14 9.48
N LYS A 186 -4.68 -21.99 10.43
CA LYS A 186 -5.03 -21.53 11.77
C LYS A 186 -3.80 -20.92 12.46
N GLY A 187 -3.97 -19.82 13.18
CA GLY A 187 -2.89 -19.08 13.81
C GLY A 187 -2.24 -18.07 12.87
N ASN A 188 -0.93 -17.91 12.94
CA ASN A 188 -0.21 -16.85 12.23
C ASN A 188 -0.14 -17.09 10.73
N ASN A 189 -0.45 -16.04 9.98
CA ASN A 189 -0.34 -15.96 8.53
C ASN A 189 0.43 -14.70 8.13
N THR A 190 1.05 -14.74 6.96
CA THR A 190 1.78 -13.59 6.40
C THR A 190 1.43 -13.40 4.93
N ILE A 191 1.05 -12.17 4.58
CA ILE A 191 0.98 -11.72 3.18
C ILE A 191 2.25 -10.94 2.87
N TYR A 192 2.94 -11.33 1.81
CA TYR A 192 4.13 -10.68 1.31
C TYR A 192 3.78 -9.81 0.11
N LEU A 193 4.10 -8.53 0.18
CA LEU A 193 3.94 -7.55 -0.89
C LEU A 193 5.32 -7.21 -1.44
N LYS A 194 5.70 -7.81 -2.56
CA LYS A 194 7.02 -7.63 -3.17
C LYS A 194 6.94 -6.70 -4.36
N GLN A 195 7.55 -5.52 -4.24
CA GLN A 195 7.84 -4.67 -5.39
C GLN A 195 9.15 -5.17 -6.01
N ILE A 196 9.18 -5.45 -7.31
CA ILE A 196 10.33 -6.12 -7.95
C ILE A 196 11.22 -5.21 -8.82
N GLU A 197 10.77 -4.03 -9.20
CA GLU A 197 11.55 -3.13 -10.07
C GLU A 197 12.56 -2.34 -9.25
N ASN A 198 13.84 -2.34 -9.66
CA ASN A 198 14.94 -1.90 -8.81
C ASN A 198 16.03 -1.08 -9.54
N LYS A 199 15.62 -0.32 -10.55
CA LYS A 199 16.51 0.53 -11.34
C LYS A 199 16.70 1.92 -10.75
N GLU A 200 15.68 2.44 -10.05
CA GLU A 200 15.67 3.81 -9.53
C GLU A 200 15.20 3.88 -8.05
N PRO A 201 15.57 4.92 -7.29
CA PRO A 201 15.27 5.01 -5.85
C PRO A 201 13.80 5.28 -5.53
N TRP A 202 13.02 5.76 -6.49
CA TRP A 202 11.59 6.08 -6.34
C TRP A 202 10.66 5.11 -7.08
N GLN A 203 11.22 4.06 -7.70
CA GLN A 203 10.40 2.98 -8.26
C GLN A 203 9.64 2.31 -7.13
N GLY A 204 8.31 2.27 -7.24
CA GLY A 204 7.51 1.93 -6.07
C GLY A 204 6.02 2.16 -6.20
N VAL A 205 5.32 1.87 -5.12
CA VAL A 205 3.88 2.09 -4.99
C VAL A 205 3.56 2.88 -3.74
N MET A 206 2.51 3.69 -3.81
CA MET A 206 1.84 4.24 -2.63
C MET A 206 0.53 3.49 -2.47
N TYR A 207 0.30 2.97 -1.27
CA TYR A 207 -0.96 2.33 -0.94
C TYR A 207 -2.02 3.39 -0.65
N ASP A 208 -3.27 3.07 -0.96
CA ASP A 208 -4.44 3.80 -0.48
C ASP A 208 -5.06 2.99 0.66
N TYR A 209 -5.44 1.76 0.34
CA TYR A 209 -6.16 0.92 1.28
C TYR A 209 -5.96 -0.56 0.96
N ILE A 210 -5.75 -1.37 2.01
CA ILE A 210 -5.63 -2.82 1.89
C ILE A 210 -6.63 -3.46 2.84
N ARG A 211 -7.42 -4.40 2.35
CA ARG A 211 -8.41 -5.13 3.16
C ARG A 211 -8.42 -6.61 2.80
N LEU A 212 -8.46 -7.46 3.82
CA LEU A 212 -8.76 -8.88 3.66
C LEU A 212 -10.17 -9.18 4.17
N GLU A 213 -10.98 -9.85 3.33
CA GLU A 213 -12.33 -10.30 3.66
C GLU A 213 -12.39 -11.83 3.67
N THR A 214 -13.16 -12.38 4.60
CA THR A 214 -13.50 -13.81 4.61
C THR A 214 -14.37 -14.17 3.41
N PRO A 215 -14.54 -15.48 3.12
CA PRO A 215 -15.60 -15.93 2.24
C PRO A 215 -16.97 -15.35 2.65
N PRO A 216 -17.89 -15.15 1.69
CA PRO A 216 -19.25 -14.71 2.00
C PRO A 216 -19.89 -15.66 3.00
N THR A 217 -20.52 -15.13 4.04
CA THR A 217 -21.41 -15.91 4.90
C THR A 217 -22.68 -16.21 4.09
N LEU A 218 -23.00 -17.50 3.94
CA LEU A 218 -24.29 -17.94 3.40
C LEU A 218 -25.45 -17.51 4.29
#